data_AF-A0A3P7LJR0-F1
#
_entry.id   AF-A0A3P7LJR0-F1
#
_cell.length_a   1.000
_cell.length_b   1.000
_cell.length_c   1.000
_cell.angle_alpha   90.00
_cell.angle_beta   90.00
_cell.angle_gamma   90.00
#
_symmetry.space_group_name_H-M   'P 1'
#
loop_
_entity.id
_entity.type
_entity.pdbx_description
1 polymer ?
#
loop_
_entity_poly.entity_id
_entity_poly.type
_entity_poly.pdbx_seq_one_letter_code
_entity_poly.pdbx_strand_id
1 'polypeptide(L)'
;MGARICVPFRKCNEILSKEEDNPDPLPTLRATNLICSSLRFLDTYRAGKLKPEVYHLNPRKSDTAAFERFVGLLPRSIATYGAYLFKAFPLDMSQFESLFSSTRIAIPEQDELRNFPNSRHLAVISNGDIFIFDIIDEQGCHLNPRQILANLEFIQHRPVRDRRQPNRSSGIGIMTAMQRDSALMTRDRLESLGNKRNLDLIDSALFVLVLSDETTDHFPEVVSISSSYTLHLLAVLHPVIRSPHLHFAALLYR
;
A
#
# COMPACT_ATOMS: atom_id res chain seq x y z
N MET A 1 -24.38 1.77 -4.81
CA MET A 1 -24.06 1.11 -3.53
C MET A 1 -22.58 0.77 -3.52
N GLY A 2 -21.80 1.32 -2.59
CA GLY A 2 -20.37 1.03 -2.47
C GLY A 2 -20.13 -0.42 -2.04
N ALA A 3 -19.05 -1.04 -2.53
CA ALA A 3 -18.70 -2.41 -2.14
C ALA A 3 -18.20 -2.44 -0.69
N ARG A 4 -18.99 -3.01 0.23
CA ARG A 4 -18.65 -3.16 1.67
C ARG A 4 -17.99 -4.50 2.02
N ILE A 5 -17.34 -5.12 1.04
CA ILE A 5 -16.78 -6.47 1.14
C ILE A 5 -15.29 -6.38 1.55
N CYS A 6 -14.76 -7.47 2.11
CA CYS A 6 -13.34 -7.66 2.37
C CYS A 6 -12.47 -7.32 1.15
N VAL A 7 -11.40 -6.56 1.37
CA VAL A 7 -10.49 -6.02 0.34
C VAL A 7 -9.46 -7.05 -0.17
N PRO A 8 -8.71 -7.78 0.67
CA PRO A 8 -7.55 -8.57 0.22
C PRO A 8 -7.86 -9.79 -0.67
N PHE A 9 -9.06 -10.38 -0.61
CA PHE A 9 -9.36 -11.65 -1.32
C PHE A 9 -10.11 -11.50 -2.64
N ARG A 10 -10.38 -10.26 -3.08
CA ARG A 10 -10.98 -10.00 -4.41
C ARG A 10 -9.98 -9.25 -5.29
N LYS A 11 -10.28 -9.13 -6.59
CA LYS A 11 -9.54 -8.32 -7.60
C LYS A 11 -9.38 -6.82 -7.25
N CYS A 12 -9.60 -6.44 -6.00
CA CYS A 12 -9.43 -5.09 -5.49
C CYS A 12 -7.98 -4.80 -5.06
N ASN A 13 -7.19 -5.83 -4.74
CA ASN A 13 -5.75 -5.72 -4.50
C ASN A 13 -5.00 -6.62 -5.47
N GLU A 14 -4.11 -6.04 -6.27
CA GLU A 14 -3.24 -6.75 -7.19
C GLU A 14 -1.80 -6.67 -6.68
N ILE A 15 -1.06 -7.76 -6.79
CA ILE A 15 0.33 -7.86 -6.34
C ILE A 15 1.21 -7.93 -7.57
N LEU A 16 2.16 -7.00 -7.67
CA LEU A 16 3.22 -7.03 -8.67
C LEU A 16 4.48 -7.59 -8.01
N SER A 17 4.93 -8.76 -8.46
CA SER A 17 6.24 -9.31 -8.10
C SER A 17 7.28 -8.85 -9.11
N LYS A 18 8.45 -8.47 -8.62
CA LYS A 18 9.62 -8.21 -9.45
C LYS A 18 10.66 -9.30 -9.16
N GLU A 19 10.83 -10.20 -10.12
CA GLU A 19 11.93 -11.17 -10.11
C GLU A 19 13.28 -10.45 -10.23
N GLU A 20 14.30 -10.98 -9.58
CA GLU A 20 15.62 -10.37 -9.52
C GLU A 20 16.52 -10.85 -10.66
N ASP A 21 17.05 -9.91 -11.45
CA ASP A 21 18.12 -10.19 -12.42
C ASP A 21 19.50 -10.30 -11.76
N ASN A 22 19.67 -9.70 -10.57
CA ASN A 22 20.91 -9.73 -9.78
C ASN A 22 20.58 -9.56 -8.28
N PRO A 23 20.89 -10.55 -7.42
CA PRO A 23 20.58 -10.44 -6.00
C PRO A 23 21.52 -9.42 -5.33
N ASP A 24 20.96 -8.29 -4.90
CA ASP A 24 21.65 -7.45 -3.92
C ASP A 24 21.93 -8.32 -2.67
N PRO A 25 23.13 -8.23 -2.06
CA PRO A 25 23.53 -9.17 -1.01
C PRO A 25 22.73 -9.02 0.29
N LEU A 26 21.97 -7.93 0.47
CA LEU A 26 21.22 -7.65 1.70
C LEU A 26 19.80 -7.11 1.41
N PRO A 27 18.74 -7.75 1.93
CA PRO A 27 17.34 -7.31 1.76
C PRO A 27 17.10 -5.85 2.21
N THR A 28 17.79 -5.42 3.27
CA THR A 28 17.70 -4.08 3.84
C THR A 28 18.25 -3.00 2.91
N LEU A 29 19.32 -3.33 2.17
CA LEU A 29 19.91 -2.43 1.17
C LEU A 29 18.94 -2.25 0.00
N ARG A 30 18.32 -3.35 -0.45
CA ARG A 30 17.29 -3.32 -1.49
C ARG A 30 16.10 -2.47 -1.06
N ALA A 31 15.60 -2.68 0.16
CA ALA A 31 14.50 -1.88 0.72
C ALA A 31 14.87 -0.38 0.79
N THR A 32 16.11 -0.07 1.17
CA THR A 32 16.63 1.31 1.19
C THR A 32 16.62 1.92 -0.21
N ASN A 33 17.14 1.20 -1.21
CA ASN A 33 17.16 1.64 -2.61
C ASN A 33 15.75 1.85 -3.17
N LEU A 34 14.80 0.98 -2.80
CA LEU A 34 13.40 1.10 -3.17
C LEU A 34 12.76 2.36 -2.56
N ILE A 35 13.00 2.63 -1.28
CA ILE A 35 12.53 3.87 -0.63
C ILE A 35 13.13 5.09 -1.34
N CYS A 36 14.45 5.11 -1.57
CA CYS A 36 15.12 6.23 -2.23
C CYS A 36 14.59 6.48 -3.65
N SER A 37 14.33 5.41 -4.40
CA SER A 37 13.77 5.50 -5.75
C SER A 37 12.32 6.00 -5.73
N SER A 38 11.53 5.55 -4.76
CA SER A 38 10.14 5.99 -4.57
C SER A 38 10.07 7.48 -4.19
N LEU A 39 10.98 7.94 -3.34
CA LEU A 39 11.11 9.36 -3.00
C LEU A 39 11.48 10.22 -4.21
N ARG A 40 12.45 9.78 -5.03
CA ARG A 40 12.80 10.47 -6.28
C ARG A 40 11.61 10.53 -7.24
N PHE A 41 10.86 9.45 -7.35
CA PHE A 41 9.64 9.44 -8.15
C PHE A 41 8.63 10.47 -7.64
N LEU A 42 8.35 10.48 -6.33
CA LEU A 42 7.47 11.45 -5.71
C LEU A 42 7.89 12.90 -5.98
N ASP A 43 9.18 13.21 -5.86
CA ASP A 43 9.72 14.54 -6.12
C ASP A 43 9.57 14.94 -7.59
N THR A 44 9.88 14.02 -8.52
CA THR A 44 9.71 14.28 -9.95
C THR A 44 8.24 14.49 -10.33
N TYR A 45 7.32 13.76 -9.69
CA TYR A 45 5.88 13.94 -9.85
C TYR A 45 5.43 15.31 -9.30
N ARG A 46 5.77 15.64 -8.05
CA ARG A 46 5.43 16.93 -7.41
C ARG A 46 6.02 18.13 -8.15
N ALA A 47 7.22 17.98 -8.73
CA ALA A 47 7.84 19.02 -9.54
C ALA A 47 7.25 19.16 -10.96
N GLY A 48 6.31 18.29 -11.37
CA GLY A 48 5.77 18.25 -12.72
C GLY A 48 6.81 17.90 -13.79
N LYS A 49 7.90 17.22 -13.39
CA LYS A 49 9.02 16.82 -14.26
C LYS A 49 8.93 15.36 -14.71
N LEU A 50 7.96 14.62 -14.18
CA LEU A 50 7.70 13.25 -14.60
C LEU A 50 7.24 13.24 -16.06
N LYS A 51 7.85 12.37 -16.88
CA LYS A 51 7.46 12.21 -18.29
C LYS A 51 5.99 11.75 -18.33
N PRO A 52 5.14 12.38 -19.17
CA PRO A 52 3.75 11.95 -19.29
C PRO A 52 3.67 10.52 -19.80
N GLU A 53 2.72 9.74 -19.28
CA GLU A 53 2.43 8.42 -19.85
C GLU A 53 1.76 8.58 -21.21
N VAL A 54 2.38 7.97 -22.23
CA VAL A 54 1.90 8.03 -23.60
C VAL A 54 1.96 6.64 -24.20
N TYR A 55 0.82 6.16 -24.69
CA TYR A 55 0.77 4.95 -25.47
C TYR A 55 1.16 5.24 -26.92
N HIS A 56 2.25 4.63 -27.37
CA HIS A 56 2.82 4.83 -28.69
C HIS A 56 2.50 3.64 -29.60
N LEU A 57 1.69 3.85 -30.66
CA LEU A 57 1.46 2.78 -31.65
C LEU A 57 2.74 2.38 -32.40
N ASN A 58 3.65 3.35 -32.63
CA ASN A 58 4.93 3.12 -33.29
C ASN A 58 6.06 3.85 -32.54
N PRO A 59 6.64 3.23 -31.50
CA PRO A 59 7.66 3.87 -30.65
C PRO A 59 8.82 4.48 -31.43
N ARG A 60 9.27 3.81 -32.50
CA ARG A 60 10.37 4.29 -33.37
C ARG A 60 10.12 5.66 -34.02
N LYS A 61 8.86 6.09 -34.14
CA LYS A 61 8.50 7.39 -34.74
C LYS A 61 8.03 8.39 -33.69
N SER A 62 7.27 7.92 -32.70
CA SER A 62 6.60 8.78 -31.74
C SER A 62 7.33 8.95 -30.41
N ASP A 63 8.25 8.06 -30.01
CA ASP A 63 9.05 8.21 -28.79
C ASP A 63 10.43 8.76 -29.16
N THR A 64 10.46 10.00 -29.66
CA THR A 64 11.67 10.68 -30.10
C THR A 64 11.79 12.05 -29.44
N ALA A 65 13.01 12.52 -29.21
CA ALA A 65 13.25 13.85 -28.63
C ALA A 65 12.66 14.99 -29.49
N ALA A 66 12.53 14.79 -30.81
CA ALA A 66 11.88 15.74 -31.71
C ALA A 66 10.37 15.83 -31.44
N PHE A 67 9.70 14.69 -31.23
CA PHE A 67 8.30 14.62 -30.85
C PHE A 67 8.06 15.30 -29.49
N GLU A 68 8.88 14.99 -28.49
CA GLU A 68 8.73 15.56 -27.14
C GLU A 68 8.88 17.08 -27.16
N ARG A 69 9.86 17.61 -27.90
CA ARG A 69 10.03 19.06 -28.08
C ARG A 69 8.85 19.70 -28.78
N PHE A 70 8.33 19.05 -29.83
CA PHE A 70 7.17 19.56 -30.56
C PHE A 70 5.92 19.62 -29.66
N VAL A 71 5.57 18.52 -29.00
CA VAL A 71 4.38 18.46 -28.12
C VAL A 71 4.55 19.34 -26.89
N GLY A 72 5.77 19.44 -26.34
CA GLY A 72 6.06 20.30 -25.18
C GLY A 72 5.93 21.81 -25.46
N LEU A 73 5.98 22.23 -26.72
CA LEU A 73 5.72 23.62 -27.13
C LEU A 73 4.23 23.93 -27.30
N LEU A 74 3.38 22.91 -27.42
CA LEU A 74 1.95 23.10 -27.64
C LEU A 74 1.21 23.46 -26.33
N PRO A 75 0.21 24.35 -26.38
CA PRO A 75 -0.72 24.56 -25.27
C PRO A 75 -1.45 23.26 -24.88
N ARG A 76 -1.75 23.10 -23.58
CA ARG A 76 -2.43 21.91 -23.03
C ARG A 76 -3.74 21.54 -23.73
N SER A 77 -4.49 22.53 -24.22
CA SER A 77 -5.76 22.33 -24.93
C SER A 77 -5.62 21.61 -26.27
N ILE A 78 -4.44 21.71 -26.92
CA ILE A 78 -4.20 21.12 -28.24
C ILE A 78 -3.11 20.03 -28.24
N ALA A 79 -2.35 19.90 -27.16
CA ALA A 79 -1.26 18.94 -27.02
C ALA A 79 -1.71 17.49 -27.32
N THR A 80 -2.89 17.09 -26.86
CA THR A 80 -3.47 15.76 -27.13
C THR A 80 -3.70 15.53 -28.63
N TYR A 81 -4.25 16.52 -29.34
CA TYR A 81 -4.44 16.43 -30.79
C TYR A 81 -3.11 16.42 -31.55
N GLY A 82 -2.11 17.19 -31.07
CA GLY A 82 -0.75 17.18 -31.61
C GLY A 82 -0.09 15.81 -31.46
N ALA A 83 -0.23 15.16 -30.31
CA ALA A 83 0.26 13.81 -30.09
C ALA A 83 -0.43 12.78 -30.99
N TYR A 84 -1.74 12.93 -31.19
CA TYR A 84 -2.53 12.05 -32.04
C TYR A 84 -2.06 12.02 -33.50
N LEU A 85 -1.56 13.13 -34.05
CA LEU A 85 -0.97 13.18 -35.41
C LEU A 85 0.21 12.21 -35.58
N PHE A 86 0.96 11.95 -34.51
CA PHE A 86 2.07 11.01 -34.48
C PHE A 86 1.65 9.60 -34.04
N LYS A 87 0.35 9.32 -33.96
CA LYS A 87 -0.22 8.05 -33.46
C LYS A 87 0.21 7.75 -32.02
N ALA A 88 0.30 8.79 -31.20
CA ALA A 88 0.62 8.73 -29.78
C ALA A 88 -0.61 9.18 -28.95
N PHE A 89 -0.94 8.42 -27.92
CA PHE A 89 -2.13 8.62 -27.10
C PHE A 89 -1.71 8.91 -25.66
N PRO A 90 -1.73 10.17 -25.21
CA PRO A 90 -1.44 10.49 -23.82
C PRO A 90 -2.51 9.86 -22.91
N LEU A 91 -2.07 9.28 -21.79
CA LEU A 91 -2.93 8.65 -20.79
C LEU A 91 -3.19 9.61 -19.63
N ASP A 92 -4.28 9.37 -18.90
CA ASP A 92 -4.61 10.14 -17.72
C ASP A 92 -3.67 9.78 -16.55
N MET A 93 -3.13 10.80 -15.89
CA MET A 93 -2.25 10.66 -14.73
C MET A 93 -2.88 11.21 -13.45
N SER A 94 -4.18 11.51 -13.46
CA SER A 94 -4.91 12.02 -12.28
C SER A 94 -4.82 11.08 -11.06
N GLN A 95 -4.70 9.78 -11.31
CA GLN A 95 -4.60 8.74 -10.28
C GLN A 95 -3.27 8.73 -9.52
N PHE A 96 -2.22 9.34 -10.08
CA PHE A 96 -0.88 9.30 -9.49
C PHE A 96 -0.81 10.06 -8.15
N GLU A 97 -1.74 11.00 -7.92
CA GLU A 97 -1.85 11.74 -6.66
C GLU A 97 -2.14 10.80 -5.48
N SER A 98 -2.86 9.71 -5.72
CA SER A 98 -3.20 8.69 -4.72
C SER A 98 -2.21 7.53 -4.66
N LEU A 99 -1.01 7.67 -5.23
CA LEU A 99 0.06 6.67 -5.05
C LEU A 99 0.79 6.83 -3.71
N PHE A 100 0.88 8.07 -3.22
CA PHE A 100 1.61 8.41 -2.01
C PHE A 100 0.73 9.18 -1.04
N SER A 101 0.98 8.97 0.25
CA SER A 101 0.29 9.70 1.32
C SER A 101 -1.22 9.58 1.24
N SER A 102 -1.73 8.43 0.83
CA SER A 102 -3.16 8.21 0.69
C SER A 102 -3.56 6.88 1.30
N THR A 103 -4.71 6.87 1.98
CA THR A 103 -5.27 5.66 2.57
C THR A 103 -6.78 5.58 2.33
N ARG A 104 -7.30 4.35 2.37
CA ARG A 104 -8.74 4.08 2.30
C ARG A 104 -9.30 3.92 3.71
N ILE A 105 -10.05 4.90 4.16
CA ILE A 105 -10.61 4.94 5.51
C ILE A 105 -12.02 4.34 5.49
N ALA A 106 -12.29 3.45 6.45
CA ALA A 106 -13.61 2.89 6.65
C ALA A 106 -14.53 3.97 7.26
N ILE A 107 -15.65 4.25 6.59
CA ILE A 107 -16.66 5.22 7.01
C ILE A 107 -18.04 4.56 6.83
N PRO A 108 -19.07 4.94 7.61
CA PRO A 108 -20.43 4.48 7.37
C PRO A 108 -20.83 4.62 5.89
N GLU A 109 -21.52 3.61 5.38
CA GLU A 109 -22.06 3.52 4.00
C GLU A 109 -21.00 3.36 2.89
N GLN A 110 -20.03 4.25 2.79
CA GLN A 110 -19.02 4.27 1.74
C GLN A 110 -17.66 4.71 2.28
N ASP A 111 -16.64 3.92 1.96
CA ASP A 111 -15.26 4.25 2.31
C ASP A 111 -14.78 5.52 1.59
N GLU A 112 -13.93 6.28 2.26
CA GLU A 112 -13.29 7.48 1.74
C GLU A 112 -11.83 7.19 1.37
N LEU A 113 -11.41 7.66 0.20
CA LEU A 113 -9.99 7.79 -0.13
C LEU A 113 -9.52 9.14 0.39
N ARG A 114 -8.62 9.13 1.36
CA ARG A 114 -8.10 10.34 1.99
C ARG A 114 -6.63 10.54 1.62
N ASN A 115 -6.30 11.73 1.14
CA ASN A 115 -4.95 12.15 0.78
C ASN A 115 -4.36 13.07 1.86
N PHE A 116 -3.06 12.92 2.12
CA PHE A 116 -2.28 13.61 3.15
C PHE A 116 -1.04 14.27 2.54
N PRO A 117 -1.19 15.39 1.79
CA PRO A 117 -0.11 15.95 0.98
C PRO A 117 1.13 16.37 1.78
N ASN A 118 0.96 16.66 3.07
CA ASN A 118 2.02 17.12 3.98
C ASN A 118 2.76 15.99 4.70
N SER A 119 2.54 14.73 4.31
CA SER A 119 3.21 13.59 4.94
C SER A 119 4.71 13.53 4.62
N ARG A 120 5.48 13.10 5.63
CA ARG A 120 6.95 13.02 5.58
C ARG A 120 7.52 11.69 6.07
N HIS A 121 6.68 10.84 6.65
CA HIS A 121 7.09 9.62 7.34
C HIS A 121 6.77 8.36 6.58
N LEU A 122 7.55 7.32 6.88
CA LEU A 122 7.38 5.96 6.40
C LEU A 122 6.80 5.10 7.52
N ALA A 123 5.83 4.24 7.20
CA ALA A 123 5.42 3.16 8.07
C ALA A 123 6.12 1.86 7.64
N VAL A 124 6.78 1.19 8.58
CA VAL A 124 7.45 -0.10 8.36
C VAL A 124 6.78 -1.16 9.22
N ILE A 125 6.31 -2.23 8.59
CA ILE A 125 5.77 -3.39 9.27
C ILE A 125 6.84 -4.46 9.31
N SER A 126 7.21 -4.91 10.50
CA SER A 126 8.11 -6.05 10.69
C SER A 126 7.55 -6.94 11.80
N ASN A 127 7.38 -8.23 11.50
CA ASN A 127 6.90 -9.21 12.48
C ASN A 127 5.57 -8.84 13.17
N GLY A 128 4.70 -8.10 12.46
CA GLY A 128 3.40 -7.64 12.95
C GLY A 128 3.43 -6.35 13.80
N ASP A 129 4.61 -5.83 14.12
CA ASP A 129 4.79 -4.53 14.75
C ASP A 129 4.92 -3.44 13.69
N ILE A 130 4.42 -2.24 14.00
CA ILE A 130 4.46 -1.07 13.11
C ILE A 130 5.45 -0.06 13.69
N PHE A 131 6.39 0.36 12.86
CA PHE A 131 7.40 1.37 13.15
C PHE A 131 7.19 2.56 12.25
N ILE A 132 7.41 3.76 12.77
CA ILE A 132 7.21 5.00 12.01
C ILE A 132 8.42 5.90 12.24
N PHE A 133 9.00 6.40 11.15
CA PHE A 133 10.07 7.40 11.19
C PHE A 133 10.00 8.32 9.97
N ASP A 134 10.49 9.54 10.12
CA ASP A 134 10.53 10.55 9.06
C ASP A 134 11.58 10.17 8.00
N ILE A 135 11.20 10.26 6.73
CA ILE A 135 12.10 10.09 5.57
C ILE A 135 12.28 11.38 4.77
N ILE A 136 11.50 12.41 5.09
CA ILE A 136 11.62 13.78 4.60
C ILE A 136 11.73 14.70 5.82
N ASP A 137 12.71 15.61 5.82
CA ASP A 137 12.90 16.57 6.90
C ASP A 137 11.89 17.75 6.82
N GLU A 138 12.00 18.70 7.75
CA GLU A 138 11.11 19.87 7.78
C GLU A 138 11.36 20.85 6.63
N GLN A 139 12.55 20.79 6.04
CA GLN A 139 13.00 21.60 4.92
C GLN A 139 12.61 20.99 3.56
N GLY A 140 12.06 19.77 3.56
CA GLY A 140 11.68 19.03 2.35
C GLY A 140 12.82 18.22 1.73
N CYS A 141 13.97 18.10 2.38
CA CYS A 141 15.07 17.24 1.93
C CYS A 141 14.86 15.79 2.40
N HIS A 142 15.33 14.84 1.60
CA HIS A 142 15.31 13.44 1.98
C HIS A 142 16.30 13.14 3.10
N LEU A 143 15.92 12.20 3.98
CA LEU A 143 16.83 11.60 4.93
C LEU A 143 17.99 10.92 4.19
N ASN A 144 19.19 10.94 4.77
CA ASN A 144 20.37 10.32 4.16
C ASN A 144 20.11 8.81 3.96
N PRO A 145 20.37 8.22 2.78
CA PRO A 145 20.20 6.79 2.55
C PRO A 145 20.88 5.90 3.60
N ARG A 146 22.03 6.33 4.15
CA ARG A 146 22.72 5.60 5.23
C ARG A 146 21.92 5.58 6.54
N GLN A 147 21.20 6.66 6.85
CA GLN A 147 20.33 6.73 8.04
C GLN A 147 19.08 5.88 7.83
N ILE A 148 18.50 5.88 6.62
CA ILE A 148 17.39 4.99 6.26
C ILE A 148 17.82 3.53 6.43
N LEU A 149 18.98 3.15 5.89
CA LEU A 149 19.54 1.80 6.04
C LEU A 149 19.70 1.42 7.52
N ALA A 150 20.33 2.28 8.31
CA ALA A 150 20.53 2.03 9.75
C ALA A 150 19.19 1.87 10.51
N ASN A 151 18.17 2.66 10.17
CA ASN A 151 16.83 2.52 10.76
C ASN A 151 16.19 1.18 10.38
N LEU A 152 16.32 0.75 9.13
CA LEU A 152 15.79 -0.53 8.68
C LEU A 152 16.54 -1.72 9.29
N GLU A 153 17.87 -1.66 9.39
CA GLU A 153 18.68 -2.67 10.07
C GLU A 153 18.30 -2.76 11.55
N PHE A 154 18.09 -1.63 12.22
CA PHE A 154 17.62 -1.58 13.60
C PHE A 154 16.26 -2.26 13.76
N ILE A 155 15.32 -2.01 12.84
CA ILE A 155 13.98 -2.63 12.86
C ILE A 155 14.09 -4.14 12.62
N GLN A 156 14.89 -4.56 11.65
CA GLN A 156 15.05 -5.97 11.27
C GLN A 156 15.75 -6.80 12.36
N HIS A 157 16.76 -6.24 13.02
CA HIS A 157 17.49 -6.91 14.09
C HIS A 157 16.81 -6.81 15.47
N ARG A 158 15.63 -6.17 15.54
CA ARG A 158 14.89 -6.09 16.80
C ARG A 158 14.48 -7.51 17.23
N PRO A 159 14.73 -7.90 18.48
CA PRO A 159 14.37 -9.23 18.94
C PRO A 159 12.85 -9.43 18.80
N VAL A 160 12.48 -10.50 18.10
CA VAL A 160 11.09 -10.91 17.98
C VAL A 160 10.58 -11.17 19.39
N ARG A 161 9.54 -10.43 19.81
CA ARG A 161 8.83 -10.75 21.05
C ARG A 161 8.35 -12.18 20.97
N ASP A 162 8.75 -12.97 21.95
CA ASP A 162 8.72 -14.43 21.95
C ASP A 162 7.40 -14.98 21.36
N ARG A 163 7.48 -15.70 20.23
CA ARG A 163 6.31 -16.25 19.50
C ARG A 163 5.45 -17.17 20.37
N ARG A 164 5.98 -17.64 21.50
CA ARG A 164 5.35 -18.60 22.41
C ARG A 164 4.48 -17.96 23.50
N GLN A 165 4.34 -16.63 23.55
CA GLN A 165 3.42 -16.02 24.49
C GLN A 165 1.95 -16.29 24.08
N PRO A 166 1.14 -16.97 24.92
CA PRO A 166 -0.21 -17.39 24.57
C PRO A 166 -1.21 -16.23 24.37
N ASN A 167 -0.80 -14.99 24.67
CA ASN A 167 -1.63 -13.77 24.58
C ASN A 167 -1.13 -12.79 23.52
N ARG A 168 -0.36 -13.23 22.50
CA ARG A 168 0.02 -12.32 21.42
C ARG A 168 -1.22 -11.92 20.63
N SER A 169 -1.62 -10.65 20.73
CA SER A 169 -2.65 -10.09 19.87
C SER A 169 -2.18 -10.21 18.41
N SER A 170 -3.04 -10.73 17.53
CA SER A 170 -2.84 -10.62 16.08
C SER A 170 -2.48 -9.18 15.73
N GLY A 171 -1.49 -8.97 14.85
CA GLY A 171 -1.05 -7.63 14.48
C GLY A 171 -2.24 -6.77 14.02
N ILE A 172 -2.27 -5.51 14.42
CA ILE A 172 -3.40 -4.59 14.18
C ILE A 172 -3.78 -4.49 12.69
N GLY A 173 -2.82 -4.75 11.79
CA GLY A 173 -3.03 -4.81 10.34
C GLY A 173 -4.11 -5.80 9.90
N ILE A 174 -4.42 -6.84 10.67
CA ILE A 174 -5.48 -7.80 10.31
C ILE A 174 -6.86 -7.15 10.18
N MET A 175 -7.10 -6.02 10.86
CA MET A 175 -8.36 -5.29 10.74
C MET A 175 -8.61 -4.78 9.32
N THR A 176 -7.55 -4.52 8.54
CA THR A 176 -7.64 -4.08 7.14
C THR A 176 -8.16 -5.19 6.22
N ALA A 177 -8.02 -6.45 6.64
CA ALA A 177 -8.53 -7.62 5.95
C ALA A 177 -9.96 -7.99 6.36
N MET A 178 -10.56 -7.31 7.34
CA MET A 178 -11.92 -7.60 7.76
C MET A 178 -12.96 -7.05 6.76
N GLN A 179 -14.22 -7.47 6.92
CA GLN A 179 -15.35 -6.81 6.26
C GLN A 179 -15.39 -5.32 6.67
N ARG A 180 -15.81 -4.43 5.76
CA ARG A 180 -15.68 -2.98 5.95
C ARG A 180 -16.40 -2.45 7.19
N ASP A 181 -17.58 -2.99 7.49
CA ASP A 181 -18.33 -2.63 8.70
C ASP A 181 -17.63 -3.08 9.98
N SER A 182 -17.05 -4.29 9.97
CA SER A 182 -16.24 -4.79 11.09
C SER A 182 -14.94 -4.02 11.25
N ALA A 183 -14.31 -3.60 10.15
CA ALA A 183 -13.12 -2.78 10.16
C ALA A 183 -13.42 -1.39 10.74
N LEU A 184 -14.56 -0.78 10.38
CA LEU A 184 -15.05 0.46 10.97
C LEU A 184 -15.25 0.31 12.48
N MET A 185 -16.02 -0.69 12.92
CA MET A 185 -16.27 -0.93 14.36
C MET A 185 -14.97 -1.17 15.15
N THR A 186 -14.03 -1.93 14.56
CA THR A 186 -12.73 -2.20 15.19
C THR A 186 -11.90 -0.93 15.29
N ARG A 187 -11.91 -0.10 14.25
CA ARG A 187 -11.23 1.20 14.23
C ARG A 187 -11.81 2.15 15.28
N ASP A 188 -13.13 2.30 15.34
CA ASP A 188 -13.81 3.12 16.36
C ASP A 188 -13.45 2.67 17.77
N ARG A 189 -13.39 1.35 17.99
CA ARG A 189 -12.96 0.78 19.27
C ARG A 189 -11.52 1.17 19.59
N LEU A 190 -10.59 1.07 18.64
CA LEU A 190 -9.19 1.43 18.84
C LEU A 190 -9.02 2.93 19.13
N GLU A 191 -9.79 3.78 18.45
CA GLU A 191 -9.83 5.22 18.72
C GLU A 191 -10.36 5.52 20.12
N SER A 192 -11.41 4.82 20.57
CA SER A 192 -11.95 4.95 21.93
C SER A 192 -10.97 4.53 23.04
N LEU A 193 -10.01 3.66 22.70
CA LEU A 193 -8.91 3.25 23.59
C LEU A 193 -7.72 4.23 23.57
N GLY A 194 -7.83 5.37 22.88
CA GLY A 194 -6.80 6.40 22.83
C GLY A 194 -5.76 6.23 21.72
N ASN A 195 -5.96 5.30 20.77
CA ASN A 195 -4.98 5.04 19.69
C ASN A 195 -5.13 5.96 18.48
N LYS A 196 -5.99 6.97 18.54
CA LYS A 196 -6.29 7.85 17.41
C LYS A 196 -5.04 8.42 16.75
N ARG A 197 -4.10 8.96 17.55
CA ARG A 197 -2.84 9.52 17.04
C ARG A 197 -1.99 8.49 16.29
N ASN A 198 -1.95 7.25 16.75
CA ASN A 198 -1.19 6.19 16.09
C ASN A 198 -1.84 5.77 14.76
N LEU A 199 -3.17 5.69 14.72
CA LEU A 199 -3.91 5.43 13.49
C LEU A 199 -3.74 6.55 12.47
N ASP A 200 -3.79 7.81 12.91
CA ASP A 200 -3.55 8.98 12.06
C ASP A 200 -2.14 8.95 11.46
N LEU A 201 -1.13 8.52 12.23
CA LEU A 201 0.24 8.34 11.72
C LEU A 201 0.33 7.21 10.69
N ILE A 202 -0.38 6.10 10.86
CA ILE A 202 -0.41 5.02 9.87
C ILE A 202 -1.11 5.48 8.59
N ASP A 203 -2.27 6.11 8.73
CA ASP A 203 -3.09 6.59 7.61
C ASP A 203 -2.36 7.65 6.78
N SER A 204 -1.63 8.53 7.44
CA SER A 204 -0.89 9.60 6.77
C SER A 204 0.46 9.17 6.22
N ALA A 205 0.95 7.95 6.44
CA ALA A 205 2.27 7.52 5.95
C ALA A 205 2.41 7.66 4.43
N LEU A 206 3.60 8.01 3.93
CA LEU A 206 3.89 8.15 2.50
C LEU A 206 3.57 6.86 1.74
N PHE A 207 4.00 5.73 2.29
CA PHE A 207 3.63 4.38 1.90
C PHE A 207 4.01 3.43 3.04
N VAL A 208 3.64 2.16 2.92
CA VAL A 208 3.95 1.12 3.91
C VAL A 208 5.00 0.17 3.33
N LEU A 209 6.12 0.01 4.04
CA LEU A 209 7.12 -1.01 3.74
C LEU A 209 6.90 -2.22 4.64
N VAL A 210 6.87 -3.42 4.07
CA VAL A 210 6.77 -4.66 4.85
C VAL A 210 8.10 -5.41 4.76
N LEU A 211 8.71 -5.66 5.92
CA LEU A 211 9.90 -6.49 6.06
C LEU A 211 9.46 -7.88 6.54
N SER A 212 9.66 -8.89 5.68
CA SER A 212 9.35 -10.29 5.97
C SER A 212 10.64 -11.11 6.00
N ASP A 213 10.72 -12.03 6.97
CA ASP A 213 11.82 -13.00 7.08
C ASP A 213 11.53 -14.30 6.29
N GLU A 214 10.33 -14.45 5.73
CA GLU A 214 9.95 -15.66 4.98
C GLU A 214 10.48 -15.62 3.55
N THR A 215 11.16 -16.69 3.13
CA THR A 215 11.61 -16.86 1.75
C THR A 215 10.45 -17.21 0.83
N THR A 216 10.54 -16.75 -0.42
CA THR A 216 9.51 -16.84 -1.45
C THR A 216 9.22 -18.25 -1.97
N ASP A 217 9.81 -19.27 -1.35
CA ASP A 217 9.79 -20.63 -1.89
C ASP A 217 8.38 -21.25 -1.93
N HIS A 218 7.39 -20.69 -1.21
CA HIS A 218 6.03 -21.23 -1.07
C HIS A 218 4.90 -20.21 -1.30
N PHE A 219 5.06 -19.28 -2.27
CA PHE A 219 3.99 -18.34 -2.60
C PHE A 219 2.62 -18.93 -3.05
N PRO A 220 2.47 -20.17 -3.60
CA PRO A 220 1.14 -20.68 -3.90
C PRO A 220 0.31 -21.05 -2.66
N GLU A 221 0.91 -21.20 -1.47
CA GLU A 221 0.24 -21.71 -0.27
C GLU A 221 -0.11 -20.63 0.77
N VAL A 222 0.62 -19.52 0.82
CA VAL A 222 0.37 -18.45 1.82
C VAL A 222 -0.98 -17.74 1.57
N VAL A 223 -1.41 -17.66 0.31
CA VAL A 223 -2.73 -17.12 -0.06
C VAL A 223 -3.87 -18.04 0.42
N SER A 224 -3.68 -19.36 0.42
CA SER A 224 -4.69 -20.33 0.87
C SER A 224 -4.73 -20.46 2.40
N ILE A 225 -3.60 -20.28 3.09
CA ILE A 225 -3.51 -20.40 4.56
C ILE A 225 -4.27 -19.26 5.28
N SER A 226 -4.27 -18.03 4.74
CA SER A 226 -5.04 -16.94 5.34
C SER A 226 -6.56 -17.14 5.28
N SER A 227 -7.06 -17.96 4.32
CA SER A 227 -8.46 -18.39 4.23
C SER A 227 -8.86 -19.33 5.40
N SER A 228 -7.94 -20.19 5.82
CA SER A 228 -8.16 -21.16 6.91
C SER A 228 -8.20 -20.48 8.29
N TYR A 229 -7.39 -19.44 8.51
CA TYR A 229 -7.38 -18.70 9.78
C TYR A 229 -8.60 -17.79 9.93
N THR A 230 -9.18 -17.26 8.85
CA THR A 230 -10.46 -16.52 8.91
C THR A 230 -11.63 -17.38 9.37
N LEU A 231 -11.66 -18.66 8.97
CA LEU A 231 -12.70 -19.60 9.44
C LEU A 231 -12.50 -20.00 10.90
N HIS A 232 -11.26 -20.18 11.35
CA HIS A 232 -10.99 -20.49 12.76
C HIS A 232 -11.25 -19.29 13.69
N LEU A 233 -10.97 -18.05 13.27
CA LEU A 233 -11.28 -16.87 14.09
C LEU A 233 -12.80 -16.60 14.20
N LEU A 234 -13.56 -16.86 13.12
CA LEU A 234 -15.02 -16.81 13.14
C LEU A 234 -15.62 -17.87 14.08
N ALA A 235 -15.00 -19.05 14.19
CA ALA A 235 -15.42 -20.08 15.13
C ALA A 235 -15.10 -19.73 16.60
N VAL A 236 -13.99 -19.04 16.87
CA VAL A 236 -13.58 -18.63 18.23
C VAL A 236 -14.40 -17.43 18.74
N LEU A 237 -14.89 -16.56 17.86
CA LEU A 237 -15.74 -15.42 18.23
C LEU A 237 -17.24 -15.77 18.32
N HIS A 238 -17.63 -17.01 18.03
CA HIS A 238 -19.04 -17.43 17.99
C HIS A 238 -19.76 -17.76 19.33
N PRO A 239 -19.16 -17.72 20.55
CA PRO A 239 -19.95 -18.01 21.76
C PRO A 239 -20.69 -16.79 22.34
N VAL A 240 -20.63 -15.59 21.74
CA VAL A 240 -21.23 -14.36 22.34
C VAL A 240 -22.60 -13.97 21.76
N ILE A 241 -23.11 -14.64 20.72
CA ILE A 241 -24.45 -14.35 20.17
C ILE A 241 -25.30 -15.63 20.19
N ARG A 242 -25.88 -15.94 21.35
CA ARG A 242 -27.04 -16.83 21.45
C ARG A 242 -28.32 -16.00 21.31
N SER A 243 -28.83 -15.90 20.08
CA SER A 243 -30.25 -15.60 19.81
C SER A 243 -30.85 -16.79 19.06
N PRO A 244 -31.99 -17.35 19.49
CA PRO A 244 -32.42 -18.68 19.08
C PRO A 244 -33.29 -18.64 17.81
N HIS A 245 -32.87 -17.97 16.74
CA HIS A 245 -33.57 -18.08 15.45
C HIS A 245 -32.58 -17.77 14.32
N LEU A 246 -31.99 -18.81 13.72
CA LEU A 246 -31.62 -18.87 12.29
C LEU A 246 -30.95 -20.24 12.02
N HIS A 247 -31.76 -21.30 11.94
CA HIS A 247 -31.43 -22.45 11.10
C HIS A 247 -31.81 -22.07 9.68
N PHE A 248 -30.85 -21.96 8.76
CA PHE A 248 -30.96 -22.09 7.30
C PHE A 248 -29.83 -21.31 6.60
N ALA A 249 -28.60 -21.83 6.58
CA ALA A 249 -27.57 -21.41 5.61
C ALA A 249 -26.36 -22.37 5.50
N ALA A 250 -26.50 -23.64 5.83
CA ALA A 250 -25.42 -24.63 5.71
C ALA A 250 -25.76 -25.68 4.62
N LEU A 251 -25.91 -25.23 3.37
CA LEU A 251 -26.23 -26.13 2.25
C LEU A 251 -25.85 -25.58 0.86
N LEU A 252 -24.67 -24.95 0.73
CA LEU A 252 -24.16 -24.52 -0.59
C LEU A 252 -22.67 -24.74 -0.82
N TYR A 253 -22.10 -25.81 -0.26
CA TYR A 253 -20.86 -26.40 -0.79
C TYR A 253 -20.87 -27.91 -0.56
N ARG A 254 -21.42 -28.62 -1.54
CA ARG A 254 -21.11 -30.02 -1.84
C ARG A 254 -20.97 -30.15 -3.34
#